data_AF-A0A2N3C8Q8-F1
#
_entry.id   AF-A0A2N3C8Q8-F1
#
_cell.length_a   1.000
_cell.length_b   1.000
_cell.length_c   1.000
_cell.angle_alpha   90.00
_cell.angle_beta   90.00
_cell.angle_gamma   90.00
#
_symmetry.space_group_name_H-M   'P 1'
#
loop_
_entity.id
_entity.type
_entity.pdbx_description
1 polymer ?
#
loop_
_entity_poly.entity_id
_entity_poly.type
_entity_poly.pdbx_seq_one_letter_code
_entity_poly.pdbx_strand_id
1 'polypeptide(L)'
;AEPRIPFGQVVERGLLRPGEVLTSFNGKTAKVRADGTLIADTVKGSIHQVGAALEGAPSCNGWTYWCFRREGQSIPIDVLRQQLRAEIGQG
;
A
#
# COMPACT_ATOMS: atom_id res chain seq x y z
N ALA A 1 -4.32 3.27 -22.22
CA ALA A 1 -3.49 2.83 -21.08
C ALA A 1 -4.21 3.21 -19.80
N GLU A 2 -4.26 2.34 -18.78
CA GLU A 2 -4.89 2.70 -17.51
C GLU A 2 -4.11 3.83 -16.81
N PRO A 3 -4.79 4.76 -16.12
CA PRO A 3 -4.13 5.81 -15.35
C PRO A 3 -3.16 5.22 -14.32
N ARG A 4 -1.94 5.77 -14.27
CA ARG A 4 -0.97 5.43 -13.23
C ARG A 4 -1.38 6.11 -11.93
N ILE A 5 -1.59 5.32 -10.89
CA ILE A 5 -1.90 5.80 -9.54
C ILE A 5 -0.70 5.51 -8.62
N PRO A 6 -0.02 6.55 -8.09
CA PRO A 6 1.00 6.35 -7.07
C PRO A 6 0.36 6.05 -5.72
N PHE A 7 1.05 5.30 -4.86
CA PHE A 7 0.56 5.01 -3.51
C PHE A 7 0.34 6.28 -2.68
N GLY A 8 1.16 7.32 -2.86
CA GLY A 8 0.95 8.62 -2.25
C GLY A 8 -0.45 9.18 -2.48
N GLN A 9 -1.03 9.00 -3.67
CA GLN A 9 -2.38 9.50 -3.97
C GLN A 9 -3.47 8.78 -3.16
N VAL A 10 -3.28 7.50 -2.81
CA VAL A 10 -4.18 6.77 -1.90
C VAL A 10 -4.18 7.41 -0.51
N VAL A 11 -3.00 7.83 -0.04
CA VAL A 11 -2.83 8.51 1.25
C VAL A 11 -3.38 9.93 1.21
N GLU A 12 -3.07 10.70 0.17
CA GLU A 12 -3.54 12.07 -0.03
C GLU A 12 -5.07 12.16 -0.13
N ARG A 13 -5.71 11.14 -0.75
CA ARG A 13 -7.18 11.03 -0.83
C ARG A 13 -7.82 10.53 0.47
N GLY A 14 -7.02 10.21 1.49
CA GLY A 14 -7.51 9.76 2.80
C GLY A 14 -8.09 8.34 2.79
N LEU A 15 -7.84 7.55 1.74
CA LEU A 15 -8.28 6.16 1.64
C LEU A 15 -7.47 5.23 2.56
N LEU A 16 -6.21 5.59 2.80
CA LEU A 16 -5.39 5.09 3.90
C LEU A 16 -4.83 6.27 4.68
N ARG A 17 -4.89 6.22 6.00
CA ARG A 17 -4.38 7.30 6.84
C ARG A 17 -2.92 7.06 7.23
N PRO A 18 -2.10 8.12 7.34
CA PRO A 18 -0.80 8.02 7.99
C PRO A 18 -0.94 7.41 9.39
N GLY A 19 -0.07 6.47 9.72
CA GLY A 19 -0.12 5.73 10.98
C GLY A 19 -0.85 4.39 10.90
N GLU A 20 -1.67 4.13 9.87
CA GLU A 20 -2.28 2.81 9.67
C GLU A 20 -1.21 1.74 9.45
N VAL A 21 -1.49 0.54 9.97
CA VAL A 21 -0.62 -0.62 9.84
C VAL A 21 -1.16 -1.52 8.73
N LEU A 22 -0.31 -1.76 7.73
CA LEU A 22 -0.52 -2.75 6.71
C LEU A 22 0.12 -4.08 7.14
N THR A 23 -0.49 -5.18 6.74
CA THR A 23 -0.04 -6.55 7.02
C THR A 23 0.10 -7.32 5.72
N SER A 24 1.17 -8.10 5.57
CA SER A 24 1.31 -9.05 4.47
C SER A 24 0.62 -10.39 4.76
N PHE A 25 0.52 -11.25 3.76
CA PHE A 25 -0.03 -12.61 3.90
C PHE A 25 0.80 -13.51 4.84
N ASN A 26 2.10 -13.27 4.97
CA ASN A 26 3.01 -14.00 5.86
C ASN A 26 3.29 -13.25 7.18
N GLY A 27 2.43 -12.27 7.54
CA GLY A 27 2.43 -11.63 8.85
C GLY A 27 3.47 -10.52 9.05
N LYS A 28 4.16 -10.07 8.00
CA LYS A 28 4.99 -8.87 8.07
C LYS A 28 4.10 -7.65 8.23
N THR A 29 4.61 -6.62 8.90
CA THR A 29 3.85 -5.39 9.15
C THR A 29 4.65 -4.16 8.74
N ALA A 30 3.95 -3.13 8.28
CA ALA A 30 4.53 -1.84 7.95
C ALA A 30 3.53 -0.71 8.24
N LYS A 31 4.02 0.43 8.71
CA LYS A 31 3.19 1.61 8.99
C LYS A 31 3.22 2.59 7.81
N VAL A 32 2.05 3.09 7.43
CA VAL A 32 1.89 4.13 6.41
C VAL A 32 2.43 5.46 6.92
N ARG A 33 3.25 6.14 6.12
CA ARG A 33 3.76 7.48 6.40
C ARG A 33 2.99 8.54 5.62
N ALA A 34 3.01 9.78 6.12
CA ALA A 34 2.36 10.92 5.49
C ALA A 34 2.94 11.29 4.11
N ASP A 35 4.19 10.90 3.83
CA ASP A 35 4.86 11.13 2.56
C ASP A 35 4.57 10.04 1.50
N GLY A 36 3.59 9.17 1.75
CA GLY A 36 3.26 8.08 0.83
C GLY A 36 4.32 6.97 0.78
N THR A 37 5.11 6.82 1.84
CA THR A 37 6.04 5.68 2.03
C THR A 37 5.56 4.75 3.13
N LEU A 38 6.18 3.57 3.22
CA LEU A 38 6.04 2.66 4.34
C LEU A 38 7.30 2.68 5.21
N ILE A 39 7.11 2.36 6.49
CA ILE A 39 8.19 2.04 7.41
C ILE A 39 7.90 0.72 8.13
N ALA A 40 8.85 -0.20 8.13
CA ALA A 40 8.80 -1.47 8.83
C ALA A 40 10.13 -1.67 9.57
N ASP A 41 10.09 -1.68 10.90
CA ASP A 41 11.29 -1.74 11.74
C ASP A 41 12.33 -0.67 11.32
N THR A 42 13.47 -1.09 10.75
CA THR A 42 14.54 -0.22 10.25
C THR A 42 14.47 0.11 8.75
N VAL A 43 13.51 -0.47 8.03
CA VAL A 43 13.35 -0.31 6.58
C VAL A 43 12.31 0.77 6.27
N LYS A 44 12.71 1.78 5.48
CA LYS A 44 11.81 2.80 4.92
C LYS A 44 11.87 2.77 3.39
N GLY A 45 10.73 2.86 2.73
CA GLY A 45 10.70 3.01 1.27
C GLY A 45 9.29 2.98 0.69
N SER A 46 9.19 2.85 -0.63
CA SER A 46 7.90 2.60 -1.28
C SER A 46 7.30 1.26 -0.83
N ILE A 47 6.00 1.06 -1.09
CA ILE A 47 5.30 -0.21 -0.83
C ILE A 47 6.00 -1.43 -1.43
N HIS A 48 6.70 -1.23 -2.56
CA HIS A 48 7.46 -2.26 -3.26
C HIS A 48 8.80 -2.54 -2.60
N GLN A 49 9.56 -1.47 -2.28
CA GLN A 49 10.88 -1.60 -1.66
C GLN A 49 10.80 -2.21 -0.27
N VAL A 50 9.83 -1.79 0.55
CA VAL A 50 9.65 -2.34 1.89
C VAL A 50 9.22 -3.81 1.81
N GLY A 51 8.28 -4.17 0.94
CA GLY A 51 7.89 -5.57 0.74
C GLY A 51 9.07 -6.43 0.27
N ALA A 52 9.84 -5.95 -0.72
CA ALA A 52 11.01 -6.67 -1.25
C ALA A 52 12.07 -6.89 -0.17
N ALA A 53 12.37 -5.86 0.63
CA ALA A 53 13.33 -5.94 1.72
C ALA A 53 12.91 -6.93 2.81
N LEU A 54 11.63 -6.97 3.19
CA LEU A 54 11.14 -7.89 4.23
C LEU A 54 11.06 -9.35 3.77
N GLU A 55 10.95 -9.58 2.47
CA GLU A 55 11.01 -10.91 1.86
C GLU A 55 12.43 -11.35 1.49
N GLY A 56 13.42 -10.45 1.55
CA GLY A 56 14.76 -10.73 1.02
C GLY A 56 14.75 -10.97 -0.50
N ALA A 57 13.79 -10.38 -1.22
CA ALA A 57 13.57 -10.56 -2.64
C ALA A 57 14.09 -9.36 -3.46
N PRO A 58 14.45 -9.55 -4.74
CA PRO A 58 14.88 -8.44 -5.60
C PRO A 58 13.74 -7.46 -5.93
N SER A 59 12.48 -7.92 -5.85
CA SER A 59 11.30 -7.11 -6.12
C SER A 59 10.08 -7.65 -5.37
N CYS A 60 9.06 -6.80 -5.24
CA CYS A 60 7.78 -7.14 -4.63
C CYS A 60 6.67 -6.30 -5.26
N ASN A 61 5.52 -6.91 -5.59
CA ASN A 61 4.33 -6.15 -5.95
C ASN A 61 3.59 -5.70 -4.68
N GLY A 62 3.97 -4.54 -4.15
CA GLY A 62 3.41 -3.97 -2.93
C GLY A 62 1.88 -3.82 -2.93
N TRP A 63 1.26 -3.63 -4.09
CA TRP A 63 -0.19 -3.44 -4.19
C TRP A 63 -1.00 -4.66 -3.76
N THR A 64 -0.54 -5.85 -4.14
CA THR A 64 -1.18 -7.13 -3.81
C THR A 64 -0.56 -7.79 -2.58
N TYR A 65 0.64 -7.37 -2.20
CA TYR A 65 1.35 -7.89 -1.04
C TYR A 65 0.82 -7.33 0.29
N TRP A 66 0.50 -6.04 0.32
CA TRP A 66 0.03 -5.37 1.54
C TRP A 66 -1.48 -5.37 1.64
N CYS A 67 -1.99 -5.70 2.81
CA CYS A 67 -3.40 -5.60 3.17
C CYS A 67 -3.62 -4.62 4.32
N PHE A 68 -4.72 -3.87 4.29
CA PHE A 68 -5.24 -3.15 5.45
C PHE A 68 -6.36 -3.96 6.11
N ARG A 69 -6.65 -3.67 7.38
CA ARG A 69 -7.75 -4.31 8.11
C ARG A 69 -9.00 -3.44 8.05
N ARG A 70 -10.12 -4.02 7.65
CA ARG A 70 -11.45 -3.39 7.73
C ARG A 70 -12.47 -4.43 8.14
N GLU A 71 -13.24 -4.13 9.18
CA GLU A 71 -14.30 -5.04 9.67
C GLU A 71 -13.79 -6.47 9.94
N GLY A 72 -12.57 -6.57 10.48
CA GLY A 72 -11.91 -7.85 10.76
C GLY A 72 -11.26 -8.53 9.55
N GLN A 73 -11.56 -8.10 8.32
CA GLN A 73 -11.03 -8.67 7.09
C GLN A 73 -9.70 -8.03 6.67
N SER A 74 -8.82 -8.83 6.07
CA SER A 74 -7.60 -8.36 5.42
C SER A 74 -7.88 -8.08 3.95
N ILE A 75 -7.80 -6.81 3.55
CA ILE A 75 -8.15 -6.37 2.20
C ILE A 75 -6.89 -5.83 1.51
N PRO A 76 -6.52 -6.31 0.30
CA PRO A 76 -5.36 -5.81 -0.43
C PRO A 76 -5.48 -4.31 -0.72
N ILE A 77 -4.39 -3.55 -0.58
CA ILE A 77 -4.41 -2.11 -0.87
C ILE A 77 -4.65 -1.80 -2.36
N ASP A 78 -4.50 -2.80 -3.25
CA ASP A 78 -4.84 -2.68 -4.67
C ASP A 78 -6.29 -2.24 -4.90
N VAL A 79 -7.24 -2.65 -4.04
CA VAL A 79 -8.65 -2.26 -4.21
C VAL A 79 -8.82 -0.74 -4.16
N LEU A 80 -8.02 -0.05 -3.36
CA LEU A 80 -8.04 1.41 -3.23
C LEU A 80 -7.46 2.08 -4.48
N ARG A 81 -6.46 1.44 -5.09
CA ARG A 81 -5.92 1.87 -6.39
C ARG A 81 -6.98 1.77 -7.48
N GLN A 82 -7.71 0.65 -7.53
CA GLN A 82 -8.75 0.44 -8.53
C GLN A 82 -9.91 1.43 -8.33
N GLN A 83 -10.28 1.73 -7.07
CA GLN A 83 -11.25 2.79 -6.77
C GLN A 83 -10.82 4.13 -7.40
N LEU A 84 -9.59 4.59 -7.16
CA LEU A 84 -9.09 5.85 -7.73
C LEU A 84 -9.04 5.84 -9.27
N ARG A 85 -8.71 4.70 -9.89
CA ARG A 85 -8.74 4.56 -11.36
C ARG A 85 -10.14 4.73 -11.91
N ALA A 86 -11.13 4.11 -11.27
CA ALA A 86 -12.52 4.20 -11.69
C ALA A 86 -13.05 5.63 -11.57
N GLU A 87 -12.61 6.40 -10.56
CA GLU A 87 -12.96 7.82 -10.41
C GLU A 87 -12.36 8.69 -11.53
N ILE A 88 -11.10 8.44 -11.92
CA ILE A 88 -10.43 9.20 -13.00
C ILE A 88 -10.97 8.84 -14.38
N GLY A 89 -11.33 7.57 -14.61
CA GLY A 89 -11.90 7.13 -15.89
C GLY A 89 -13.33 7.61 -16.16
N GLN A 90 -13.98 8.21 -15.16
CA GLN A 90 -15.32 8.82 -15.26
C GLN A 90 -15.28 10.35 -15.41
N GLY A 91 -14.08 10.94 -15.48
CA GLY A 91 -13.85 12.39 -15.63
C GLY A 91 -13.44 12.81 -17.04
#